data_AF-A0A8J3YS53-F1
#
_entry.id   AF-A0A8J3YS53-F1
#
_cell.length_a   1.000
_cell.length_b   1.000
_cell.length_c   1.000
_cell.angle_alpha   90.00
_cell.angle_beta   90.00
_cell.angle_gamma   90.00
#
_symmetry.space_group_name_H-M   'P 1'
#
loop_
_entity.id
_entity.type
_entity.pdbx_description
1 polymer ?
#
loop_
_entity_poly.entity_id
_entity_poly.type
_entity_poly.pdbx_seq_one_letter_code
_entity_poly.pdbx_strand_id
1 'polypeptide(L)'
;MAWFKRRTAEQDDVAHLEEFVRSRRGVEAYLEPRTTVTPPTMILIAHDGEWTRRRVPDERAARRFAEKQRIPVYDIALTGYPQRKRDWDERQKRSSR
;
A
#
# COMPACT_ATOMS: atom_id res chain seq x y z
N MET A 1 9.33 27.92 -0.31
CA MET A 1 9.66 26.91 -1.35
C MET A 1 9.38 25.44 -0.95
N ALA A 2 8.60 25.14 0.12
CA ALA A 2 8.35 23.75 0.55
C ALA A 2 7.09 23.09 -0.05
N TRP A 3 6.22 23.85 -0.72
CA TRP A 3 4.91 23.36 -1.17
C TRP A 3 4.97 22.49 -2.43
N PHE A 4 5.91 22.78 -3.35
CA PHE A 4 6.10 22.01 -4.59
C PHE A 4 6.62 20.59 -4.32
N LYS A 5 7.60 20.44 -3.41
CA LYS A 5 8.23 19.13 -3.10
C LYS A 5 7.24 18.10 -2.58
N ARG A 6 6.22 18.52 -1.82
CA ARG A 6 5.20 17.61 -1.28
C ARG A 6 4.29 17.06 -2.37
N ARG A 7 3.85 17.90 -3.31
CA ARG A 7 2.99 17.47 -4.43
C ARG A 7 3.71 16.47 -5.34
N THR A 8 4.98 16.69 -5.64
CA THR A 8 5.78 15.75 -6.44
C THR A 8 5.89 14.39 -5.76
N ALA A 9 6.21 14.37 -4.45
CA ALA A 9 6.29 13.12 -3.69
C ALA A 9 4.95 12.36 -3.65
N GLU A 10 3.82 13.07 -3.52
CA GLU A 10 2.48 12.47 -3.60
C GLU A 10 2.20 11.86 -4.98
N GLN A 11 2.64 12.52 -6.06
CA GLN A 11 2.50 12.01 -7.43
C GLN A 11 3.35 10.76 -7.65
N ASP A 12 4.59 10.76 -7.17
CA ASP A 12 5.50 9.61 -7.26
C ASP A 12 4.95 8.42 -6.46
N ASP A 13 4.40 8.68 -5.26
CA ASP A 13 3.75 7.67 -4.43
C ASP A 13 2.55 7.03 -5.16
N VAL A 14 1.70 7.83 -5.82
CA VAL A 14 0.56 7.33 -6.61
C VAL A 14 1.05 6.54 -7.82
N ALA A 15 2.00 7.05 -8.59
CA ALA A 15 2.53 6.38 -9.77
C ALA A 15 3.14 5.01 -9.41
N HIS A 16 3.85 4.93 -8.28
CA HIS A 16 4.39 3.67 -7.77
C HIS A 16 3.29 2.65 -7.43
N LEU A 17 2.20 3.10 -6.79
CA LEU A 17 1.07 2.24 -6.48
C LEU A 17 0.36 1.75 -7.74
N GLU A 18 0.14 2.61 -8.73
CA GLU A 18 -0.45 2.24 -10.02
C GLU A 18 0.43 1.21 -10.76
N GLU A 19 1.75 1.43 -10.76
CA GLU A 19 2.70 0.47 -11.35
C GLU A 19 2.62 -0.90 -10.67
N PHE A 20 2.57 -0.91 -9.34
CA PHE A 20 2.48 -2.15 -8.57
C PHE A 20 1.21 -2.93 -8.91
N VAL A 21 0.04 -2.26 -8.96
CA VAL A 21 -1.22 -2.89 -9.38
C VAL A 21 -1.11 -3.45 -10.81
N ARG A 22 -0.53 -2.69 -11.74
CA ARG A 22 -0.43 -3.08 -13.15
C ARG A 22 0.45 -4.31 -13.36
N SER A 23 1.51 -4.44 -12.59
CA SER A 23 2.56 -5.43 -12.79
C SER A 23 2.39 -6.71 -11.96
N ARG A 24 1.50 -6.72 -10.96
CA ARG A 24 1.24 -7.86 -10.07
C ARG A 24 -0.19 -8.37 -10.25
N ARG A 25 -0.40 -9.66 -9.96
CA ARG A 25 -1.72 -10.30 -9.98
C ARG A 25 -2.32 -10.38 -8.58
N GLY A 26 -3.66 -10.34 -8.51
CA GLY A 26 -4.42 -10.52 -7.27
C GLY A 26 -4.05 -9.51 -6.19
N VAL A 27 -3.83 -8.25 -6.59
CA VAL A 27 -3.46 -7.19 -5.66
C VAL A 27 -4.67 -6.77 -4.83
N GLU A 28 -4.48 -6.69 -3.52
CA GLU A 28 -5.44 -6.16 -2.56
C GLU A 28 -4.82 -4.99 -1.79
N ALA A 29 -5.63 -3.98 -1.50
CA ALA A 29 -5.24 -2.82 -0.70
C ALA A 29 -5.60 -3.03 0.78
N TYR A 30 -4.65 -2.70 1.66
CA TYR A 30 -4.81 -2.67 3.11
C TYR A 30 -4.50 -1.26 3.59
N LEU A 31 -5.48 -0.62 4.21
CA LEU A 31 -5.34 0.71 4.76
C LEU A 31 -4.83 0.62 6.18
N GLU A 32 -3.72 1.29 6.43
CA GLU A 32 -3.22 1.57 7.76
C GLU A 32 -3.80 2.92 8.22
N PRO A 33 -4.58 2.94 9.31
CA PRO A 33 -5.20 4.17 9.78
C PRO A 33 -4.12 5.17 10.20
N ARG A 34 -4.48 6.46 10.19
CA ARG A 34 -3.59 7.49 10.75
C ARG A 34 -3.33 7.19 12.23
N THR A 35 -2.11 7.41 12.68
CA THR A 35 -1.78 7.43 14.11
C THR A 35 -1.42 8.86 14.54
N THR A 36 -1.10 9.05 15.81
CA THR A 36 -0.64 10.35 16.33
C THR A 36 0.62 10.85 15.64
N VAL A 37 1.48 9.93 15.18
CA VAL A 37 2.82 10.26 14.66
C VAL A 37 3.00 9.88 13.18
N THR A 38 2.07 9.12 12.60
CA THR A 38 2.17 8.63 11.22
C THR A 38 0.91 8.98 10.44
N PRO A 39 1.03 9.65 9.27
CA PRO A 39 -0.07 9.81 8.33
C PRO A 39 -0.63 8.46 7.88
N PRO A 40 -1.87 8.41 7.36
CA PRO A 40 -2.41 7.16 6.83
C PRO A 40 -1.54 6.64 5.68
N THR A 41 -1.38 5.33 5.63
CA THR A 41 -0.61 4.63 4.60
C THR A 41 -1.47 3.54 3.96
N MET A 42 -1.15 3.22 2.71
CA MET A 42 -1.75 2.10 2.01
C MET A 42 -0.68 1.09 1.68
N ILE A 43 -0.97 -0.17 1.98
CA ILE A 43 -0.17 -1.33 1.63
C ILE A 43 -0.90 -2.08 0.52
N LEU A 44 -0.22 -2.30 -0.59
CA LEU A 44 -0.69 -3.20 -1.64
C LEU A 44 -0.01 -4.55 -1.46
N ILE A 45 -0.79 -5.62 -1.48
CA ILE A 45 -0.31 -7.00 -1.29
C ILE A 45 -0.77 -7.83 -2.47
N ALA A 46 0.18 -8.33 -3.25
CA ALA A 46 -0.05 -9.22 -4.38
C ALA A 46 -0.46 -10.63 -3.93
N HIS A 47 -0.88 -11.45 -4.90
CA HIS A 47 -1.31 -12.83 -4.69
C HIS A 47 -0.23 -13.71 -4.02
N ASP A 48 1.04 -13.53 -4.36
CA ASP A 48 2.17 -14.29 -3.80
C ASP A 48 2.67 -13.73 -2.46
N GLY A 49 2.11 -12.60 -2.01
CA GLY A 49 2.50 -11.91 -0.80
C GLY A 49 3.54 -10.82 -0.98
N GLU A 50 4.06 -10.59 -2.20
CA GLU A 50 4.87 -9.39 -2.48
C GLU A 50 4.04 -8.16 -2.10
N TRP A 51 4.69 -7.16 -1.48
CA TRP A 51 3.99 -5.98 -1.01
C TRP A 51 4.79 -4.69 -1.20
N THR A 52 4.07 -3.59 -1.28
CA THR A 52 4.64 -2.24 -1.22
C THR A 52 3.78 -1.34 -0.34
N ARG A 53 4.39 -0.30 0.24
CA ARG A 53 3.73 0.66 1.13
C ARG A 53 4.03 2.09 0.71
N ARG A 54 2.99 2.92 0.62
CA ARG A 54 3.12 4.36 0.33
C ARG A 54 2.20 5.18 1.23
N ARG A 55 2.52 6.47 1.38
CA ARG A 55 1.63 7.41 2.07
C ARG A 55 0.45 7.73 1.20
N VAL A 56 -0.68 8.01 1.83
CA VAL A 56 -1.88 8.49 1.16
C VAL A 56 -2.33 9.81 1.83
N PRO A 57 -2.95 10.73 1.09
CA PRO A 57 -3.40 12.00 1.68
C PRO A 57 -4.41 11.80 2.82
N ASP A 58 -5.36 10.88 2.61
CA ASP A 58 -6.38 10.49 3.57
C ASP A 58 -6.97 9.11 3.19
N GLU A 59 -7.77 8.53 4.07
CA GLU A 59 -8.43 7.24 3.84
C GLU A 59 -9.40 7.26 2.65
N ARG A 60 -10.06 8.39 2.39
CA ARG A 60 -11.00 8.51 1.27
C ARG A 60 -10.26 8.47 -0.07
N ALA A 61 -9.10 9.10 -0.16
CA ALA A 61 -8.23 9.06 -1.33
C ALA A 61 -7.74 7.64 -1.60
N ALA A 62 -7.39 6.89 -0.55
CA ALA A 62 -6.98 5.50 -0.69
C ALA A 62 -8.12 4.58 -1.14
N ARG A 63 -9.34 4.77 -0.60
CA ARG A 63 -10.53 4.02 -1.06
C ARG A 63 -10.87 4.34 -2.52
N ARG A 64 -10.83 5.61 -2.93
CA ARG A 64 -11.03 6.02 -4.34
C ARG A 64 -9.96 5.44 -5.26
N PHE A 65 -8.71 5.37 -4.80
CA PHE A 65 -7.64 4.72 -5.55
C PHE A 65 -7.97 3.25 -5.78
N ALA A 66 -8.31 2.51 -4.73
CA ALA A 66 -8.64 1.08 -4.84
C ALA A 66 -9.84 0.83 -5.77
N GLU A 67 -10.88 1.69 -5.68
CA GLU A 67 -12.03 1.67 -6.57
C GLU A 67 -11.63 1.91 -8.04
N LYS A 68 -10.84 2.96 -8.32
CA LYS A 68 -10.33 3.26 -9.67
C LYS A 68 -9.53 2.07 -10.24
N GLN A 69 -8.72 1.43 -9.40
CA GLN A 69 -7.91 0.28 -9.76
C GLN A 69 -8.69 -1.05 -9.77
N ARG A 70 -9.96 -1.04 -9.33
CA ARG A 70 -10.83 -2.23 -9.21
C ARG A 70 -10.22 -3.34 -8.36
N ILE A 71 -9.56 -2.96 -7.27
CA ILE A 71 -9.00 -3.90 -6.30
C ILE A 71 -9.77 -3.87 -4.97
N PRO A 72 -9.87 -4.99 -4.24
CA PRO A 72 -10.44 -4.99 -2.90
C PRO A 72 -9.63 -4.09 -1.95
N VAL A 73 -10.33 -3.47 -0.98
CA VAL A 73 -9.72 -2.64 0.05
C VAL A 73 -10.21 -3.04 1.43
N TYR A 74 -9.28 -3.21 2.36
CA TYR A 74 -9.54 -3.63 3.74
C TYR A 74 -8.94 -2.65 4.74
N ASP A 75 -9.57 -2.54 5.90
CA ASP A 75 -9.00 -1.86 7.06
C ASP A 75 -8.15 -2.85 7.85
N ILE A 76 -6.86 -2.55 7.99
CA ILE A 76 -5.95 -3.46 8.68
C ILE A 76 -6.27 -3.61 10.17
N ALA A 77 -6.87 -2.60 10.80
CA ALA A 77 -7.26 -2.68 12.20
C ALA A 77 -8.38 -3.71 12.40
N LEU A 78 -9.14 -4.03 11.34
CA LEU A 78 -10.22 -5.03 11.36
C LEU A 78 -9.75 -6.40 10.89
N THR A 79 -8.95 -6.47 9.81
CA THR A 79 -8.58 -7.75 9.18
C THR A 79 -7.21 -8.27 9.61
N GLY A 80 -6.33 -7.38 10.10
CA GLY A 80 -4.91 -7.65 10.17
C GLY A 80 -4.26 -7.81 8.79
N TYR A 81 -2.96 -8.14 8.80
CA TYR A 81 -2.22 -8.51 7.60
C TYR A 81 -2.55 -9.94 7.15
N PRO A 82 -2.72 -10.20 5.84
CA PRO A 82 -2.96 -11.54 5.33
C PRO A 82 -1.71 -12.42 5.49
N GLN A 83 -1.91 -13.72 5.67
CA GLN A 83 -0.82 -14.68 5.90
C GLN A 83 0.24 -14.64 4.78
N ARG A 84 -0.18 -14.51 3.52
CA ARG A 84 0.73 -14.46 2.36
C ARG A 84 1.80 -13.36 2.46
N LYS A 85 1.49 -12.21 3.06
CA LYS A 85 2.48 -11.15 3.32
C LYS A 85 3.54 -11.60 4.32
N ARG A 86 3.13 -12.28 5.38
CA ARG A 86 4.03 -12.80 6.41
C ARG A 86 4.95 -13.86 5.81
N ASP A 87 4.39 -14.76 5.02
CA ASP A 87 5.16 -15.79 4.32
C ASP A 87 6.19 -15.18 3.36
N TRP A 88 5.82 -14.10 2.65
CA TRP A 88 6.75 -13.33 1.83
C TRP A 88 7.89 -12.73 2.66
N ASP A 89 7.58 -12.04 3.76
CA ASP A 89 8.58 -11.45 4.65
C ASP A 89 9.57 -12.51 5.18
N GLU A 90 9.09 -13.71 5.52
CA GLU A 90 9.96 -14.80 5.93
C GLU A 90 10.84 -15.34 4.79
N ARG A 91 10.31 -15.46 3.57
CA ARG A 91 11.11 -15.85 2.40
C ARG A 91 12.22 -14.84 2.12
N GLN A 92 11.91 -13.54 2.16
CA GLN A 92 12.90 -12.48 1.97
C GLN A 92 14.00 -12.50 3.04
N LYS A 93 13.62 -12.72 4.31
CA LYS A 93 14.58 -12.87 5.42
C LYS A 93 15.50 -14.08 5.26
N ARG A 94 14.97 -15.18 4.71
CA ARG A 94 15.75 -16.40 4.45
C ARG A 94 16.71 -16.22 3.27
N SER A 95 16.32 -15.49 2.22
CA SER A 95 17.17 -15.23 1.06
C SER A 95 18.22 -14.13 1.29
N SER A 96 18.02 -13.26 2.28
CA SER A 96 18.96 -12.19 2.62
C SER A 96 20.03 -12.62 3.64
N ARG A 97 20.05 -13.90 4.04
CA ARG A 97 21.08 -14.50 4.89
C ARG A 97 22.09 -15.25 4.04
#